data_AF-A0A2E9Z3M3-F1
#
_entry.id   AF-A0A2E9Z3M3-F1
#
_cell.length_a   1.000
_cell.length_b   1.000
_cell.length_c   1.000
_cell.angle_alpha   90.00
_cell.angle_beta   90.00
_cell.angle_gamma   90.00
#
_symmetry.space_group_name_H-M   'P 1'
#
loop_
_entity.id
_entity.type
_entity.pdbx_description
1 polymer ?
#
loop_
_entity_poly.entity_id
_entity_poly.type
_entity_poly.pdbx_seq_one_letter_code
_entity_poly.pdbx_strand_id
1 'polypeptide(L)'
;MSEIPKLPERLTHDDGKFNLYHLNELYKALACKISMQISEELQEKISITSGMWGGSYLVANDEGKARTNVVRLYCLINLPQNTSLDKKENFERLMVLYHQSFSATFASYNLSFIDPQWGAPIPYSNSKRPTTTLQMWEKNNKVKFLRAFFVWNSVPWEDSVVYDTIRNIKVIKEMLDMNQRPVKRAADEYKFLLQDVLIIYYTLRGALSPDFMEHAEPIMSELLKKFLDGLHDPEVIEEEYLNLYSNAIVYGLEEALEGPYKKAGLDILTVENWPVEKINWVPQELRENLGRSLTETFASFKTNLEKNNA
;
A
#
# COMPACT_ATOMS: atom_id res chain seq x y z
N MET A 1 -28.61 -3.37 7.75
CA MET A 1 -27.89 -2.82 6.59
C MET A 1 -26.88 -1.84 7.13
N SER A 2 -25.58 -2.03 6.89
CA SER A 2 -24.57 -1.01 7.21
C SER A 2 -24.82 0.22 6.34
N GLU A 3 -24.86 1.41 6.92
CA GLU A 3 -24.94 2.65 6.14
C GLU A 3 -23.70 2.79 5.28
N ILE A 4 -23.86 3.21 4.02
CA ILE A 4 -22.74 3.51 3.13
C ILE A 4 -22.01 4.73 3.73
N PRO A 5 -20.70 4.63 4.02
CA PRO A 5 -19.93 5.77 4.51
C PRO A 5 -20.04 6.95 3.56
N LYS A 6 -20.23 8.16 4.10
CA LYS A 6 -20.27 9.37 3.30
C LYS A 6 -18.91 9.60 2.64
N LEU A 7 -18.94 9.99 1.36
CA LEU A 7 -17.74 10.41 0.65
C LEU A 7 -17.23 11.74 1.26
N PRO A 8 -15.90 11.93 1.35
CA PRO A 8 -15.34 13.22 1.77
C PRO A 8 -15.79 14.35 0.86
N GLU A 9 -16.03 15.55 1.39
CA GLU A 9 -16.44 16.70 0.55
C GLU A 9 -15.34 17.15 -0.41
N ARG A 10 -14.07 17.03 0.01
CA ARG A 10 -12.89 17.38 -0.79
C ARG A 10 -11.77 16.36 -0.60
N LEU A 11 -10.99 16.09 -1.65
CA LEU A 11 -9.78 15.27 -1.58
C LEU A 11 -8.50 16.08 -1.45
N THR A 12 -8.53 17.36 -1.81
CA THR A 12 -7.37 18.24 -1.79
C THR A 12 -7.65 19.46 -0.91
N HIS A 13 -6.59 20.01 -0.34
CA HIS A 13 -6.58 21.36 0.21
C HIS A 13 -6.54 22.40 -0.92
N ASP A 14 -6.71 23.67 -0.57
CA ASP A 14 -6.80 24.77 -1.53
C ASP A 14 -5.52 24.96 -2.36
N ASP A 15 -4.37 24.53 -1.82
CA ASP A 15 -3.08 24.49 -2.52
C ASP A 15 -2.89 23.24 -3.41
N GLY A 16 -3.96 22.45 -3.60
CA GLY A 16 -3.98 21.26 -4.45
C GLY A 16 -3.34 20.02 -3.82
N LYS A 17 -2.81 20.09 -2.60
CA LYS A 17 -2.22 18.93 -1.91
C LYS A 17 -3.32 17.98 -1.44
N PHE A 18 -3.12 16.68 -1.64
CA PHE A 18 -4.06 15.66 -1.17
C PHE A 18 -4.15 15.65 0.36
N ASN A 19 -5.37 15.47 0.86
CA ASN A 19 -5.59 15.02 2.22
C ASN A 19 -5.67 13.48 2.21
N LEU A 20 -4.67 12.85 2.81
CA LEU A 20 -4.48 11.40 2.79
C LEU A 20 -5.48 10.67 3.71
N TYR A 21 -5.98 11.33 4.74
CA TYR A 21 -7.10 10.82 5.54
C TYR A 21 -8.36 10.73 4.69
N HIS A 22 -8.75 11.81 4.00
CA HIS A 22 -9.90 11.80 3.09
C HIS A 22 -9.74 10.76 1.98
N LEU A 23 -8.55 10.64 1.39
CA LEU A 23 -8.29 9.64 0.36
C LEU A 23 -8.52 8.21 0.87
N ASN A 24 -8.06 7.89 2.08
CA ASN A 24 -8.29 6.59 2.71
C ASN A 24 -9.78 6.32 2.99
N GLU A 25 -10.51 7.32 3.50
CA GLU A 25 -11.95 7.19 3.74
C GLU A 25 -12.75 7.02 2.44
N LEU A 26 -12.33 7.67 1.35
CA LEU A 26 -12.91 7.45 0.02
C LEU A 26 -12.75 5.99 -0.43
N TYR A 27 -11.57 5.39 -0.23
CA TYR A 27 -11.34 3.98 -0.59
C TYR A 27 -12.23 3.03 0.23
N LYS A 28 -12.36 3.27 1.54
CA LYS A 28 -13.26 2.50 2.41
C LYS A 28 -14.72 2.63 1.97
N ALA A 29 -15.17 3.84 1.67
CA ALA A 29 -16.54 4.10 1.20
C ALA A 29 -16.83 3.39 -0.14
N LEU A 30 -15.90 3.45 -1.08
CA LEU A 30 -16.01 2.74 -2.36
C LEU A 30 -16.07 1.23 -2.19
N ALA A 31 -15.21 0.64 -1.37
CA ALA A 31 -15.24 -0.79 -1.08
C ALA A 31 -16.55 -1.22 -0.44
N CYS A 32 -17.09 -0.43 0.50
CA CYS A 32 -18.40 -0.69 1.11
C CYS A 32 -19.53 -0.64 0.07
N LYS A 33 -19.57 0.39 -0.76
CA LYS A 33 -20.57 0.52 -1.83
C LYS A 33 -20.51 -0.66 -2.82
N ILE A 34 -19.32 -1.01 -3.29
CA ILE A 34 -19.13 -2.10 -4.25
C ILE A 34 -19.45 -3.45 -3.61
N SER A 35 -19.05 -3.66 -2.35
CA SER A 35 -19.40 -4.83 -1.54
C SER A 35 -20.91 -5.04 -1.48
N MET A 36 -21.68 -3.98 -1.21
CA MET A 36 -23.14 -4.05 -1.20
C MET A 36 -23.71 -4.38 -2.58
N GLN A 37 -23.27 -3.65 -3.61
CA GLN A 37 -23.78 -3.84 -4.97
C GLN A 37 -23.51 -5.26 -5.48
N ILE A 38 -22.28 -5.76 -5.38
CA ILE A 38 -21.96 -7.11 -5.86
C ILE A 38 -22.63 -8.20 -5.01
N SER A 39 -22.87 -7.94 -3.71
CA SER A 39 -23.60 -8.87 -2.86
C SER A 39 -25.06 -9.00 -3.30
N GLU A 40 -25.71 -7.89 -3.65
CA GLU A 40 -27.07 -7.88 -4.19
C GLU A 40 -27.13 -8.57 -5.55
N GLU A 41 -26.18 -8.29 -6.45
CA GLU A 41 -26.12 -8.92 -7.77
C GLU A 41 -25.91 -10.44 -7.70
N LEU A 42 -25.07 -10.91 -6.78
CA LEU A 42 -24.74 -12.34 -6.63
C LEU A 42 -25.65 -13.09 -5.64
N GLN A 43 -26.55 -12.39 -4.94
CA GLN A 43 -27.40 -12.95 -3.88
C GLN A 43 -26.58 -13.69 -2.80
N GLU A 44 -25.39 -13.18 -2.49
CA GLU A 44 -24.43 -13.74 -1.55
C GLU A 44 -23.74 -12.60 -0.81
N LYS A 45 -23.43 -12.77 0.49
CA LYS A 45 -22.68 -11.75 1.24
C LYS A 45 -21.22 -11.73 0.82
N ILE A 46 -20.81 -10.70 0.08
CA ILE A 46 -19.43 -10.47 -0.36
C ILE A 46 -18.83 -9.33 0.47
N SER A 47 -18.01 -9.66 1.48
CA SER A 47 -17.35 -8.68 2.36
C SER A 47 -16.06 -8.15 1.72
N ILE A 48 -16.02 -6.87 1.36
CA ILE A 48 -14.84 -6.22 0.79
C ILE A 48 -14.36 -5.11 1.72
N THR A 49 -13.06 -5.05 1.99
CA THR A 49 -12.42 -3.94 2.69
C THR A 49 -11.39 -3.28 1.79
N SER A 50 -11.07 -2.01 2.06
CA SER A 50 -10.04 -1.29 1.34
C SER A 50 -9.42 -0.20 2.20
N GLY A 51 -8.18 0.18 1.86
CA GLY A 51 -7.48 1.29 2.46
C GLY A 51 -6.31 1.74 1.60
N MET A 52 -5.69 2.84 2.01
CA MET A 52 -4.56 3.43 1.28
C MET A 52 -3.32 2.53 1.31
N TRP A 53 -2.56 2.57 0.22
CA TRP A 53 -1.27 1.89 0.08
C TRP A 53 -0.16 2.87 -0.37
N GLY A 54 1.11 2.45 -0.29
CA GLY A 54 2.23 3.19 -0.89
C GLY A 54 2.81 4.31 -0.03
N GLY A 55 2.69 4.20 1.31
CA GLY A 55 3.41 4.99 2.32
C GLY A 55 3.35 6.52 2.22
N SER A 56 2.49 7.09 1.37
CA SER A 56 2.35 8.55 1.24
C SER A 56 1.91 9.20 2.55
N TYR A 57 1.22 8.44 3.43
CA TYR A 57 0.85 8.89 4.78
C TYR A 57 2.04 9.24 5.66
N LEU A 58 3.22 8.67 5.40
CA LEU A 58 4.44 8.92 6.18
C LEU A 58 4.95 10.35 6.02
N VAL A 59 4.59 11.01 4.92
CA VAL A 59 5.02 12.38 4.59
C VAL A 59 3.85 13.37 4.67
N ALA A 60 2.81 13.06 5.43
CA ALA A 60 1.75 14.01 5.75
C ALA A 60 2.11 14.90 6.95
N ASN A 61 1.43 16.04 7.06
CA ASN A 61 1.31 16.74 8.33
C ASN A 61 0.32 16.03 9.26
N ASP A 62 0.15 16.62 10.41
CA ASP A 62 -0.62 16.18 11.57
C ASP A 62 -2.13 16.03 11.24
N GLU A 63 -2.59 16.64 10.14
CA GLU A 63 -3.98 16.62 9.64
C GLU A 63 -4.15 15.69 8.43
N GLY A 64 -3.11 14.97 8.04
CA GLY A 64 -3.11 14.10 6.87
C GLY A 64 -2.86 14.84 5.54
N LYS A 65 -2.55 16.13 5.53
CA LYS A 65 -2.18 16.87 4.30
C LYS A 65 -0.80 16.42 3.83
N ALA A 66 -0.70 15.94 2.59
CA ALA A 66 0.56 15.55 1.98
C ALA A 66 1.54 16.75 1.90
N ARG A 67 2.77 16.58 2.39
CA ARG A 67 3.83 17.60 2.29
C ARG A 67 4.41 17.70 0.88
N THR A 68 4.45 16.58 0.16
CA THR A 68 4.91 16.50 -1.23
C THR A 68 3.74 16.28 -2.19
N ASN A 69 3.99 16.38 -3.50
CA ASN A 69 2.98 16.06 -4.49
C ASN A 69 2.75 14.54 -4.54
N VAL A 70 1.50 14.12 -4.34
CA VAL A 70 1.12 12.72 -4.56
C VAL A 70 1.02 12.49 -6.06
N VAL A 71 1.97 11.77 -6.62
CA VAL A 71 2.05 11.52 -8.07
C VAL A 71 1.34 10.24 -8.49
N ARG A 72 1.05 9.32 -7.58
CA ARG A 72 0.46 8.00 -7.84
C ARG A 72 -0.52 7.67 -6.73
N LEU A 73 -1.71 7.22 -7.08
CA LEU A 73 -2.74 6.84 -6.12
C LEU A 73 -2.77 5.32 -5.99
N TYR A 74 -2.68 4.83 -4.76
CA TYR A 74 -2.63 3.40 -4.47
C TYR A 74 -3.63 3.01 -3.39
N CYS A 75 -4.32 1.88 -3.58
CA CYS A 75 -5.14 1.26 -2.55
C CYS A 75 -5.01 -0.27 -2.58
N LEU A 76 -5.20 -0.88 -1.41
CA LEU A 76 -5.37 -2.32 -1.25
C LEU A 76 -6.87 -2.63 -1.13
N ILE A 77 -7.33 -3.69 -1.77
CA ILE A 77 -8.70 -4.19 -1.76
C ILE A 77 -8.66 -5.66 -1.36
N ASN A 78 -9.36 -6.01 -0.29
CA ASN A 78 -9.39 -7.36 0.23
C ASN A 78 -10.67 -8.06 -0.17
N LEU A 79 -10.51 -9.22 -0.81
CA LEU A 79 -11.60 -10.01 -1.34
C LEU A 79 -11.81 -11.29 -0.52
N PRO A 80 -13.06 -11.68 -0.24
CA PRO A 80 -13.32 -12.94 0.43
C PRO A 80 -12.98 -14.11 -0.50
N GLN A 81 -12.47 -15.20 0.06
CA GLN A 81 -12.28 -16.46 -0.65
C GLN A 81 -13.46 -17.41 -0.42
N ASN A 82 -13.58 -18.43 -1.27
CA ASN A 82 -14.61 -19.45 -1.19
C ASN A 82 -16.02 -18.85 -1.32
N THR A 83 -16.14 -17.83 -2.19
CA THR A 83 -17.42 -17.19 -2.53
C THR A 83 -17.67 -17.29 -4.03
N SER A 84 -18.81 -16.81 -4.50
CA SER A 84 -19.08 -16.72 -5.94
C SER A 84 -18.07 -15.85 -6.70
N LEU A 85 -17.31 -14.98 -6.04
CA LEU A 85 -16.22 -14.21 -6.67
C LEU A 85 -15.07 -15.07 -7.19
N ASP A 86 -14.94 -16.30 -6.70
CA ASP A 86 -13.90 -17.23 -7.16
C ASP A 86 -14.08 -17.62 -8.64
N LYS A 87 -15.29 -17.44 -9.19
CA LYS A 87 -15.60 -17.64 -10.61
C LYS A 87 -15.08 -16.47 -11.44
N LYS A 88 -14.38 -16.79 -12.53
CA LYS A 88 -13.77 -15.78 -13.43
C LYS A 88 -14.78 -14.73 -13.88
N GLU A 89 -15.97 -15.14 -14.29
CA GLU A 89 -17.01 -14.21 -14.80
C GLU A 89 -17.48 -13.22 -13.74
N ASN A 90 -17.56 -13.64 -12.48
CA ASN A 90 -17.94 -12.77 -11.37
C ASN A 90 -16.79 -11.85 -10.96
N PHE A 91 -15.55 -12.33 -11.04
CA PHE A 91 -14.37 -11.47 -10.86
C PHE A 91 -14.28 -10.39 -11.94
N GLU A 92 -14.51 -10.72 -13.21
CA GLU A 92 -14.56 -9.73 -14.31
C GLU A 92 -15.64 -8.68 -14.07
N ARG A 93 -16.84 -9.09 -13.60
CA ARG A 93 -17.90 -8.16 -13.21
C ARG A 93 -17.45 -7.22 -12.08
N LEU A 94 -16.78 -7.77 -11.06
CA LEU A 94 -16.21 -6.96 -9.98
C LEU A 94 -15.21 -5.91 -10.50
N MET A 95 -14.34 -6.28 -11.45
CA MET A 95 -13.40 -5.33 -12.07
C MET A 95 -14.11 -4.21 -12.81
N VAL A 96 -15.18 -4.53 -13.55
CA VAL A 96 -16.02 -3.52 -14.21
C VAL A 96 -16.67 -2.58 -13.19
N LEU A 97 -17.20 -3.11 -12.07
CA LEU A 97 -17.78 -2.30 -11.00
C LEU A 97 -16.76 -1.35 -10.38
N TYR A 98 -15.55 -1.83 -10.09
CA TYR A 98 -14.47 -1.00 -9.56
C TYR A 98 -14.05 0.10 -10.54
N HIS A 99 -13.83 -0.24 -11.81
CA HIS A 99 -13.52 0.73 -12.85
C HIS A 99 -14.58 1.83 -12.94
N GLN A 100 -15.87 1.46 -13.05
CA GLN A 100 -16.96 2.42 -13.16
C GLN A 100 -17.08 3.30 -11.90
N SER A 101 -16.96 2.68 -10.72
CA SER A 101 -17.08 3.37 -9.44
C SER A 101 -15.91 4.33 -9.19
N PHE A 102 -14.68 3.94 -9.53
CA PHE A 102 -13.53 4.83 -9.48
C PHE A 102 -13.70 6.00 -10.45
N SER A 103 -14.07 5.72 -11.71
CA SER A 103 -14.26 6.77 -12.72
C SER A 103 -15.28 7.82 -12.27
N ALA A 104 -16.46 7.36 -11.84
CA ALA A 104 -17.55 8.26 -11.42
C ALA A 104 -17.19 9.05 -10.17
N THR A 105 -16.61 8.39 -9.16
CA THR A 105 -16.29 9.02 -7.88
C THR A 105 -15.13 10.00 -8.01
N PHE A 106 -14.05 9.65 -8.71
CA PHE A 106 -12.93 10.57 -8.86
C PHE A 106 -13.25 11.77 -9.77
N ALA A 107 -14.20 11.62 -10.72
CA ALA A 107 -14.66 12.73 -11.55
C ALA A 107 -15.26 13.87 -10.71
N SER A 108 -15.97 13.58 -9.61
CA SER A 108 -16.48 14.62 -8.70
C SER A 108 -15.38 15.40 -7.98
N TYR A 109 -14.15 14.89 -7.98
CA TYR A 109 -12.96 15.57 -7.45
C TYR A 109 -12.03 16.09 -8.56
N ASN A 110 -12.55 16.27 -9.78
CA ASN A 110 -11.81 16.79 -10.93
C ASN A 110 -10.58 15.93 -11.32
N LEU A 111 -10.69 14.61 -11.13
CA LEU A 111 -9.72 13.60 -11.58
C LEU A 111 -10.43 12.64 -12.53
N SER A 112 -9.92 12.48 -13.76
CA SER A 112 -10.54 11.61 -14.76
C SER A 112 -9.61 10.45 -15.06
N PHE A 113 -9.96 9.26 -14.56
CA PHE A 113 -9.21 8.04 -14.82
C PHE A 113 -9.76 7.32 -16.04
N ILE A 114 -8.86 6.95 -16.96
CA ILE A 114 -9.15 6.33 -18.25
C ILE A 114 -8.26 5.09 -18.47
N ASP A 115 -8.51 4.38 -19.59
CA ASP A 115 -7.72 3.24 -20.06
C ASP A 115 -7.49 2.15 -19.01
N PRO A 116 -8.57 1.54 -18.47
CA PRO A 116 -8.45 0.56 -17.40
C PRO A 116 -7.75 -0.71 -17.90
N GLN A 117 -6.78 -1.19 -17.10
CA GLN A 117 -6.10 -2.46 -17.31
C GLN A 117 -6.13 -3.27 -16.02
N TRP A 118 -6.59 -4.53 -16.10
CA TRP A 118 -6.63 -5.40 -14.92
C TRP A 118 -6.26 -6.85 -15.22
N GLY A 119 -6.10 -7.63 -14.15
CA GLY A 119 -5.86 -9.08 -14.21
C GLY A 119 -4.39 -9.49 -14.28
N ALA A 120 -3.47 -8.53 -14.41
CA ALA A 120 -2.04 -8.82 -14.32
C ALA A 120 -1.67 -9.28 -12.90
N PRO A 121 -1.06 -10.48 -12.74
CA PRO A 121 -0.59 -10.95 -11.45
C PRO A 121 0.62 -10.13 -10.99
N ILE A 122 0.70 -9.87 -9.70
CA ILE A 122 1.84 -9.19 -9.08
C ILE A 122 2.89 -10.23 -8.67
N PRO A 123 4.18 -10.00 -8.97
CA PRO A 123 5.28 -10.87 -8.55
C PRO A 123 5.28 -11.14 -7.04
N TYR A 124 5.82 -12.29 -6.64
CA TYR A 124 5.97 -12.70 -5.23
C TYR A 124 4.66 -12.75 -4.43
N SER A 125 3.53 -12.93 -5.12
CA SER A 125 2.22 -13.23 -4.52
C SER A 125 1.87 -14.72 -4.69
N ASN A 126 0.83 -15.19 -3.99
CA ASN A 126 0.46 -16.60 -3.97
C ASN A 126 0.24 -17.17 -5.39
N SER A 127 0.81 -18.34 -5.69
CA SER A 127 0.75 -18.94 -7.03
C SER A 127 -0.65 -19.43 -7.43
N LYS A 128 -1.47 -19.85 -6.47
CA LYS A 128 -2.83 -20.35 -6.72
C LYS A 128 -3.87 -19.23 -6.79
N ARG A 129 -3.65 -18.19 -5.98
CA ARG A 129 -4.54 -17.04 -5.83
C ARG A 129 -3.69 -15.76 -5.82
N PRO A 130 -3.14 -15.36 -6.98
CA PRO A 130 -2.24 -14.23 -7.04
C PRO A 130 -2.95 -12.93 -6.70
N THR A 131 -2.19 -12.01 -6.12
CA THR A 131 -2.59 -10.60 -6.07
C THR A 131 -2.66 -10.09 -7.49
N THR A 132 -3.76 -9.44 -7.86
CA THR A 132 -3.91 -8.82 -9.17
C THR A 132 -4.13 -7.32 -9.02
N THR A 133 -4.07 -6.58 -10.12
CA THR A 133 -4.29 -5.13 -10.09
C THR A 133 -5.37 -4.69 -11.05
N LEU A 134 -5.96 -3.53 -10.74
CA LEU A 134 -6.61 -2.63 -11.69
C LEU A 134 -5.79 -1.34 -11.71
N GLN A 135 -5.31 -0.95 -12.88
CA GLN A 135 -4.66 0.34 -13.09
C GLN A 135 -5.43 1.17 -14.10
N MET A 136 -5.52 2.48 -13.82
CA MET A 136 -6.12 3.48 -14.69
C MET A 136 -5.27 4.74 -14.70
N TRP A 137 -5.15 5.41 -15.83
CA TRP A 137 -4.31 6.59 -16.00
C TRP A 137 -5.13 7.87 -15.87
N GLU A 138 -4.58 8.90 -15.24
CA GLU A 138 -5.30 10.18 -15.15
C GLU A 138 -5.10 10.98 -16.43
N LYS A 139 -6.21 11.41 -17.03
CA LYS A 139 -6.26 12.05 -18.34
C LYS A 139 -5.42 13.32 -18.44
N ASN A 140 -5.37 14.13 -17.38
CA ASN A 140 -4.71 15.44 -17.39
C ASN A 140 -3.33 15.42 -16.72
N ASN A 141 -2.84 14.23 -16.35
CA ASN A 141 -1.57 14.02 -15.67
C ASN A 141 -1.40 14.85 -14.37
N LYS A 142 -2.50 15.18 -13.67
CA LYS A 142 -2.48 15.75 -12.30
C LYS A 142 -1.89 14.75 -11.31
N VAL A 143 -2.23 13.49 -11.50
CA VAL A 143 -1.52 12.31 -10.97
C VAL A 143 -1.21 11.41 -12.17
N LYS A 144 -0.27 10.48 -12.05
CA LYS A 144 0.10 9.57 -13.14
C LYS A 144 -0.97 8.51 -13.37
N PHE A 145 -1.37 7.84 -12.29
CA PHE A 145 -2.35 6.76 -12.34
C PHE A 145 -2.93 6.47 -10.95
N LEU A 146 -4.07 5.77 -10.95
CA LEU A 146 -4.65 5.05 -9.83
C LEU A 146 -4.36 3.56 -10.04
N ARG A 147 -3.82 2.87 -9.03
CA ARG A 147 -3.64 1.42 -9.04
C ARG A 147 -4.21 0.81 -7.77
N ALA A 148 -5.19 -0.07 -7.95
CA ALA A 148 -5.79 -0.86 -6.89
C ALA A 148 -5.23 -2.29 -6.91
N PHE A 149 -4.84 -2.81 -5.75
CA PHE A 149 -4.30 -4.16 -5.57
C PHE A 149 -5.38 -5.04 -4.94
N PHE A 150 -5.77 -6.11 -5.62
CA PHE A 150 -6.76 -7.06 -5.15
C PHE A 150 -6.07 -8.25 -4.52
N VAL A 151 -6.22 -8.36 -3.20
CA VAL A 151 -5.60 -9.41 -2.39
C VAL A 151 -6.69 -10.29 -1.77
N TRP A 152 -6.45 -11.59 -1.77
CA TRP A 152 -7.42 -12.56 -1.26
C TRP A 152 -7.40 -12.63 0.28
N ASN A 153 -8.53 -13.06 0.84
CA ASN A 153 -8.94 -13.01 2.24
C ASN A 153 -9.45 -11.63 2.71
N SER A 154 -10.67 -11.64 3.26
CA SER A 154 -11.32 -10.49 3.87
C SER A 154 -10.74 -10.25 5.27
N VAL A 155 -9.66 -9.46 5.33
CA VAL A 155 -9.05 -8.94 6.56
C VAL A 155 -9.19 -7.42 6.62
N PRO A 156 -8.95 -6.77 7.77
CA PRO A 156 -8.73 -5.31 7.81
C PRO A 156 -7.62 -4.90 6.83
N TRP A 157 -7.71 -3.71 6.24
CA TRP A 157 -6.77 -3.28 5.21
C TRP A 157 -5.34 -3.13 5.76
N GLU A 158 -5.21 -2.85 7.05
CA GLU A 158 -3.95 -2.73 7.79
C GLU A 158 -3.16 -4.04 7.79
N ASP A 159 -3.85 -5.18 7.94
CA ASP A 159 -3.22 -6.50 7.88
C ASP A 159 -2.64 -6.76 6.47
N SER A 160 -3.34 -6.29 5.44
CA SER A 160 -2.89 -6.41 4.05
C SER A 160 -1.69 -5.53 3.73
N VAL A 161 -1.55 -4.36 4.38
CA VAL A 161 -0.35 -3.52 4.29
C VAL A 161 0.86 -4.30 4.81
N VAL A 162 0.72 -4.98 5.96
CA VAL A 162 1.79 -5.81 6.54
C VAL A 162 2.12 -6.99 5.63
N TYR A 163 1.11 -7.70 5.11
CA TYR A 163 1.33 -8.81 4.18
C TYR A 163 2.01 -8.36 2.88
N ASP A 164 1.56 -7.27 2.24
CA ASP A 164 2.16 -6.77 1.00
C ASP A 164 3.60 -6.24 1.22
N THR A 165 3.95 -5.89 2.46
CA THR A 165 5.33 -5.54 2.83
C THR A 165 6.29 -6.71 2.63
N ILE A 166 5.86 -7.96 2.84
CA ILE A 166 6.68 -9.16 2.57
C ILE A 166 7.06 -9.21 1.09
N ARG A 167 6.05 -9.03 0.22
CA ARG A 167 6.22 -9.00 -1.23
C ARG A 167 7.18 -7.90 -1.66
N ASN A 168 7.01 -6.70 -1.10
CA ASN A 168 7.87 -5.56 -1.38
C ASN A 168 9.33 -5.81 -0.97
N ILE A 169 9.57 -6.44 0.18
CA ILE A 169 10.94 -6.83 0.61
C ILE A 169 11.58 -7.73 -0.43
N LYS A 170 10.86 -8.74 -0.93
CA LYS A 170 11.38 -9.61 -2.00
C LYS A 170 11.75 -8.83 -3.26
N VAL A 171 10.95 -7.84 -3.66
CA VAL A 171 11.24 -6.96 -4.80
C VAL A 171 12.50 -6.13 -4.58
N ILE A 172 12.61 -5.40 -3.46
CA ILE A 172 13.79 -4.54 -3.21
C ILE A 172 15.06 -5.37 -3.01
N LYS A 173 14.94 -6.61 -2.50
CA LYS A 173 16.06 -7.52 -2.29
C LYS A 173 16.69 -7.96 -3.61
N GLU A 174 15.98 -7.94 -4.74
CA GLU A 174 16.58 -8.17 -6.06
C GLU A 174 17.74 -7.20 -6.37
N MET A 175 17.73 -6.01 -5.77
CA MET A 175 18.75 -4.98 -5.98
C MET A 175 19.60 -4.72 -4.73
N LEU A 176 19.16 -5.15 -3.55
CA LEU A 176 19.84 -4.93 -2.26
C LEU A 176 20.50 -6.20 -1.68
N ASP A 177 20.40 -7.35 -2.34
CA ASP A 177 21.07 -8.58 -1.90
C ASP A 177 22.59 -8.40 -1.91
N MET A 178 23.20 -8.36 -0.73
CA MET A 178 24.65 -8.17 -0.55
C MET A 178 25.47 -9.34 -1.10
N ASN A 179 24.84 -10.49 -1.34
CA ASN A 179 25.49 -11.64 -1.98
C ASN A 179 25.61 -11.48 -3.50
N GLN A 180 24.95 -10.47 -4.07
CA GLN A 180 25.00 -10.15 -5.49
C GLN A 180 25.69 -8.80 -5.68
N ARG A 181 26.53 -8.70 -6.72
CA ARG A 181 27.13 -7.40 -7.06
C ARG A 181 26.05 -6.45 -7.58
N PRO A 182 26.03 -5.18 -7.14
CA PRO A 182 25.13 -4.18 -7.69
C PRO A 182 25.26 -4.11 -9.21
N VAL A 183 24.12 -4.23 -9.91
CA VAL A 183 24.06 -4.01 -11.36
C VAL A 183 23.65 -2.57 -11.59
N LYS A 184 24.35 -1.89 -12.51
CA LYS A 184 24.00 -0.51 -12.87
C LYS A 184 22.60 -0.44 -13.49
N ARG A 185 21.75 0.43 -12.95
CA ARG A 185 20.37 0.69 -13.39
C ARG A 185 20.17 2.17 -13.72
N ALA A 186 19.01 2.50 -14.28
CA ALA A 186 18.63 3.89 -14.45
C ALA A 186 18.38 4.55 -13.08
N ALA A 187 18.69 5.85 -12.95
CA ALA A 187 18.50 6.58 -11.70
C ALA A 187 17.04 6.54 -11.19
N ASP A 188 16.06 6.53 -12.10
CA ASP A 188 14.65 6.40 -11.72
C ASP A 188 14.35 5.05 -11.04
N GLU A 189 14.99 3.96 -11.46
CA GLU A 189 14.84 2.64 -10.81
C GLU A 189 15.36 2.68 -9.37
N TYR A 190 16.54 3.27 -9.16
CA TYR A 190 17.09 3.47 -7.82
C TYR A 190 16.18 4.36 -6.97
N LYS A 191 15.70 5.48 -7.51
CA LYS A 191 14.80 6.37 -6.79
C LYS A 191 13.50 5.69 -6.36
N PHE A 192 12.92 4.82 -7.20
CA PHE A 192 11.75 4.04 -6.82
C PHE A 192 12.07 3.04 -5.71
N LEU A 193 13.21 2.35 -5.80
CA LEU A 193 13.66 1.45 -4.74
C LEU A 193 13.89 2.18 -3.41
N LEU A 194 14.54 3.34 -3.42
CA LEU A 194 14.78 4.15 -2.23
C LEU A 194 13.45 4.57 -1.57
N GLN A 195 12.47 4.92 -2.39
CA GLN A 195 11.12 5.21 -1.90
C GLN A 195 10.47 3.97 -1.27
N ASP A 196 10.56 2.80 -1.92
CA ASP A 196 10.00 1.56 -1.39
C ASP A 196 10.67 1.16 -0.07
N VAL A 197 11.99 1.34 0.07
CA VAL A 197 12.71 1.11 1.34
C VAL A 197 12.20 2.01 2.46
N LEU A 198 12.01 3.32 2.21
CA LEU A 198 11.44 4.23 3.21
C LEU A 198 10.04 3.77 3.64
N ILE A 199 9.19 3.39 2.67
CA ILE A 199 7.84 2.91 2.94
C ILE A 199 7.89 1.67 3.83
N ILE A 200 8.73 0.70 3.50
CA ILE A 200 8.89 -0.55 4.26
C ILE A 200 9.42 -0.25 5.67
N TYR A 201 10.50 0.55 5.79
CA TYR A 201 11.12 0.87 7.08
C TYR A 201 10.12 1.47 8.06
N TYR A 202 9.43 2.54 7.66
CA TYR A 202 8.47 3.19 8.56
C TYR A 202 7.20 2.37 8.79
N THR A 203 6.82 1.51 7.84
CA THR A 203 5.73 0.54 8.06
C THR A 203 6.12 -0.51 9.10
N LEU A 204 7.37 -0.98 9.09
CA LEU A 204 7.87 -2.01 10.01
C LEU A 204 8.44 -1.45 11.32
N ARG A 205 8.56 -0.14 11.47
CA ARG A 205 9.26 0.50 12.59
C ARG A 205 8.88 -0.04 13.98
N GLY A 206 7.60 -0.36 14.21
CA GLY A 206 7.13 -0.92 15.48
C GLY A 206 7.54 -2.38 15.75
N ALA A 207 8.09 -3.08 14.76
CA ALA A 207 8.56 -4.46 14.84
C ALA A 207 10.08 -4.60 14.63
N LEU A 208 10.80 -3.51 14.36
CA LEU A 208 12.24 -3.52 14.21
C LEU A 208 12.94 -3.76 15.56
N SER A 209 14.07 -4.48 15.54
CA SER A 209 14.88 -4.65 16.74
C SER A 209 15.55 -3.33 17.15
N PRO A 210 15.78 -3.09 18.46
CA PRO A 210 16.48 -1.89 18.93
C PRO A 210 17.84 -1.68 18.26
N ASP A 211 18.64 -2.73 18.14
CA ASP A 211 19.98 -2.69 17.53
C ASP A 211 19.89 -2.30 16.04
N PHE A 212 18.92 -2.84 15.31
CA PHE A 212 18.72 -2.46 13.90
C PHE A 212 18.25 -1.01 13.78
N MET A 213 17.33 -0.55 14.65
CA MET A 213 16.88 0.83 14.64
C MET A 213 18.02 1.83 14.95
N GLU A 214 18.88 1.52 15.92
CA GLU A 214 20.04 2.38 16.24
C GLU A 214 20.94 2.58 15.02
N HIS A 215 21.14 1.52 14.23
CA HIS A 215 21.92 1.57 13.00
C HIS A 215 21.18 2.26 11.83
N ALA A 216 19.91 1.91 11.61
CA ALA A 216 19.16 2.30 10.42
C ALA A 216 18.53 3.70 10.51
N GLU A 217 18.13 4.17 11.69
CA GLU A 217 17.38 5.43 11.85
C GLU A 217 18.13 6.66 11.30
N PRO A 218 19.46 6.84 11.50
CA PRO A 218 20.19 7.95 10.89
C PRO A 218 20.17 7.91 9.35
N ILE A 219 20.31 6.72 8.76
CA ILE A 219 20.29 6.51 7.31
C ILE A 219 18.91 6.83 6.75
N MET A 220 17.86 6.28 7.36
CA MET A 220 16.48 6.49 6.93
C MET A 220 16.03 7.92 7.08
N SER A 221 16.43 8.59 8.16
CA SER A 221 16.08 10.00 8.42
C SER A 221 16.72 10.94 7.40
N GLU A 222 17.99 10.73 7.07
CA GLU A 222 18.68 11.53 6.04
C GLU A 222 18.09 11.27 4.65
N LEU A 223 17.83 10.01 4.31
CA LEU A 223 17.17 9.66 3.05
C LEU A 223 15.78 10.31 2.95
N LEU A 224 14.97 10.25 4.01
CA LEU A 224 13.65 10.89 4.06
C LEU A 224 13.76 12.40 3.83
N LYS A 225 14.71 13.06 4.51
CA LYS A 225 14.97 14.49 4.33
C LYS A 225 15.31 14.83 2.88
N LYS A 226 16.22 14.09 2.26
CA LYS A 226 16.58 14.25 0.83
C LYS A 226 15.36 14.10 -0.09
N PHE A 227 14.44 13.17 0.20
CA PHE A 227 13.19 13.05 -0.54
C PHE A 227 12.26 14.25 -0.37
N LEU A 228 12.15 14.79 0.84
CA LEU A 228 11.32 15.97 1.13
C LEU A 228 11.89 17.23 0.47
N ASP A 229 13.21 17.37 0.41
CA ASP A 229 13.92 18.49 -0.22
C ASP A 229 13.95 18.39 -1.76
N GLY A 230 13.63 17.21 -2.32
CA GLY A 230 13.57 16.97 -3.76
C GLY A 230 14.78 16.22 -4.29
N LEU A 231 14.75 14.89 -4.17
CA LEU A 231 15.82 14.00 -4.67
C LEU A 231 15.75 13.85 -6.20
N HIS A 232 16.53 14.63 -6.96
CA HIS A 232 16.55 14.61 -8.43
C HIS A 232 17.92 14.32 -9.06
N ASP A 233 19.00 14.50 -8.31
CA ASP A 233 20.36 14.31 -8.81
C ASP A 233 20.69 12.80 -8.94
N PRO A 234 20.99 12.30 -10.16
CA PRO A 234 21.34 10.90 -10.38
C PRO A 234 22.51 10.39 -9.53
N GLU A 235 23.53 11.23 -9.29
CA GLU A 235 24.71 10.83 -8.51
C GLU A 235 24.34 10.64 -7.03
N VAL A 236 23.56 11.57 -6.48
CA VAL A 236 23.05 11.47 -5.10
C VAL A 236 22.10 10.28 -4.95
N ILE A 237 21.27 10.01 -5.95
CA ILE A 237 20.38 8.83 -5.95
C ILE A 237 21.19 7.52 -5.92
N GLU A 238 22.25 7.43 -6.72
CA GLU A 238 23.12 6.25 -6.76
C GLU A 238 23.90 6.10 -5.44
N GLU A 239 24.38 7.20 -4.85
CA GLU A 239 25.04 7.21 -3.54
C GLU A 239 24.12 6.66 -2.44
N GLU A 240 22.86 7.13 -2.37
CA GLU A 240 21.88 6.63 -1.40
C GLU A 240 21.58 5.14 -1.61
N TYR A 241 21.47 4.70 -2.86
CA TYR A 241 21.29 3.27 -3.15
C TYR A 241 22.47 2.44 -2.62
N LEU A 242 23.71 2.87 -2.88
CA LEU A 242 24.90 2.19 -2.39
C LEU A 242 24.98 2.22 -0.86
N ASN A 243 24.56 3.32 -0.23
CA ASN A 243 24.49 3.44 1.22
C ASN A 243 23.55 2.38 1.83
N LEU A 244 22.35 2.19 1.26
CA LEU A 244 21.44 1.13 1.69
C LEU A 244 22.01 -0.29 1.48
N TYR A 245 22.65 -0.50 0.32
CA TYR A 245 23.26 -1.78 -0.03
C TYR A 245 24.40 -2.15 0.93
N SER A 246 25.34 -1.23 1.16
CA SER A 246 26.51 -1.46 2.00
C SER A 246 26.17 -1.64 3.49
N ASN A 247 25.07 -1.05 3.95
CA ASN A 247 24.57 -1.22 5.32
C ASN A 247 23.60 -2.40 5.48
N ALA A 248 23.41 -3.22 4.43
CA ALA A 248 22.60 -4.43 4.49
C ALA A 248 21.16 -4.21 5.02
N ILE A 249 20.58 -3.03 4.74
CA ILE A 249 19.30 -2.58 5.32
C ILE A 249 18.18 -3.58 5.06
N VAL A 250 18.13 -4.18 3.87
CA VAL A 250 17.07 -5.12 3.48
C VAL A 250 16.97 -6.34 4.42
N TYR A 251 18.07 -6.80 5.02
CA TYR A 251 18.07 -7.98 5.87
C TYR A 251 17.44 -7.70 7.23
N GLY A 252 17.67 -6.54 7.83
CA GLY A 252 16.99 -6.16 9.07
C GLY A 252 15.48 -5.94 8.87
N LEU A 253 15.08 -5.43 7.70
CA LEU A 253 13.67 -5.34 7.31
C LEU A 253 13.03 -6.73 7.13
N GLU A 254 13.76 -7.66 6.51
CA GLU A 254 13.32 -9.05 6.32
C GLU A 254 13.19 -9.79 7.67
N GLU A 255 14.18 -9.66 8.56
CA GLU A 255 14.21 -10.29 9.87
C GLU A 255 13.01 -9.90 10.75
N ALA A 256 12.60 -8.62 10.68
CA ALA A 256 11.44 -8.09 11.41
C ALA A 256 10.13 -8.82 11.07
N LEU A 257 10.04 -9.41 9.88
CA LEU A 257 8.90 -10.24 9.48
C LEU A 257 9.19 -11.74 9.62
N GLU A 258 10.41 -12.20 9.34
CA GLU A 258 10.74 -13.62 9.34
C GLU A 258 10.41 -14.29 10.69
N GLY A 259 10.87 -13.69 11.79
CA GLY A 259 10.71 -14.25 13.13
C GLY A 259 9.24 -14.54 13.49
N PRO A 260 8.35 -13.54 13.47
CA PRO A 260 6.93 -13.73 13.78
C PRO A 260 6.20 -14.73 12.87
N TYR A 261 6.49 -14.74 11.56
CA TYR A 261 5.86 -15.66 10.62
C TYR A 261 6.37 -17.10 10.79
N LYS A 262 7.66 -17.28 11.06
CA LYS A 262 8.27 -18.59 11.30
C LYS A 262 7.71 -19.28 12.53
N LYS A 263 7.39 -18.54 13.60
CA LYS A 263 6.67 -19.07 14.79
C LYS A 263 5.30 -19.68 14.41
N ALA A 264 4.70 -19.22 13.32
CA ALA A 264 3.44 -19.72 12.79
C ALA A 264 3.59 -20.78 11.67
N GLY A 265 4.81 -21.27 11.43
CA GLY A 265 5.10 -22.25 10.39
C GLY A 265 5.04 -21.69 8.97
N LEU A 266 5.17 -20.37 8.80
CA LEU A 266 5.18 -19.70 7.50
C LEU A 266 6.57 -19.13 7.21
N ASP A 267 7.06 -19.40 6.01
CA ASP A 267 8.34 -18.89 5.52
C ASP A 267 8.09 -17.74 4.53
N ILE A 268 8.48 -16.53 4.91
CA ILE A 268 8.26 -15.31 4.11
C ILE A 268 9.04 -15.31 2.78
N LEU A 269 10.03 -16.19 2.62
CA LEU A 269 10.77 -16.34 1.37
C LEU A 269 9.98 -17.15 0.32
N THR A 270 8.96 -17.89 0.75
CA THR A 270 8.18 -18.81 -0.09
C THR A 270 6.67 -18.51 -0.09
N VAL A 271 6.29 -17.21 0.00
CA VAL A 271 4.89 -16.72 -0.02
C VAL A 271 4.05 -17.29 -1.17
N GLU A 272 4.66 -17.51 -2.32
CA GLU A 272 4.05 -18.09 -3.52
C GLU A 272 3.49 -19.49 -3.25
N ASN A 273 4.05 -20.20 -2.28
CA ASN A 273 3.69 -21.56 -1.88
C ASN A 273 2.85 -21.61 -0.60
N TRP A 274 2.51 -20.46 -0.01
CA TRP A 274 1.70 -20.44 1.20
C TRP A 274 0.33 -21.07 0.96
N PRO A 275 -0.28 -21.65 2.01
CA PRO A 275 -1.67 -22.05 1.96
C PRO A 275 -2.57 -20.85 1.62
N VAL A 276 -3.61 -21.06 0.81
CA VAL A 276 -4.45 -19.96 0.32
C VAL A 276 -5.19 -19.25 1.46
N GLU A 277 -5.53 -19.98 2.52
CA GLU A 277 -6.12 -19.47 3.75
C GLU A 277 -5.16 -18.59 4.57
N LYS A 278 -3.87 -18.58 4.23
CA LYS A 278 -2.83 -17.75 4.87
C LYS A 278 -2.43 -16.51 4.05
N ILE A 279 -3.01 -16.31 2.87
CA ILE A 279 -2.88 -15.02 2.14
C ILE A 279 -3.39 -13.91 3.06
N ASN A 280 -2.71 -12.76 3.12
CA ASN A 280 -3.10 -11.64 4.00
C ASN A 280 -3.16 -11.97 5.50
N TRP A 281 -2.77 -13.17 5.94
CA TRP A 281 -2.74 -13.51 7.35
C TRP A 281 -1.50 -12.86 7.99
N VAL A 282 -1.70 -12.22 9.15
CA VAL A 282 -0.64 -11.56 9.91
C VAL A 282 -0.58 -12.17 11.33
N PRO A 283 0.61 -12.52 11.86
CA PRO A 283 0.79 -12.89 13.26
C PRO A 283 0.25 -11.83 14.22
N GLN A 284 -0.32 -12.24 15.36
CA GLN A 284 -0.92 -11.32 16.34
C GLN A 284 0.07 -10.23 16.81
N GLU A 285 1.31 -10.63 17.12
CA GLU A 285 2.43 -9.74 17.47
C GLU A 285 2.61 -8.59 16.45
N LEU A 286 2.54 -8.89 15.15
CA LEU A 286 2.68 -7.87 14.10
C LEU A 286 1.41 -7.02 13.94
N ARG A 287 0.21 -7.55 14.17
CA ARG A 287 -1.02 -6.74 14.14
C ARG A 287 -1.04 -5.70 15.26
N GLU A 288 -0.61 -6.10 16.45
CA GLU A 288 -0.57 -5.24 17.64
C GLU A 288 0.46 -4.11 17.50
N ASN A 289 1.59 -4.38 16.84
CA ASN A 289 2.66 -3.39 16.68
C ASN A 289 2.50 -2.53 15.42
N LEU A 290 2.11 -3.14 14.29
CA LEU A 290 2.11 -2.48 12.97
C LEU A 290 0.71 -2.02 12.56
N GLY A 291 -0.27 -2.92 12.64
CA GLY A 291 -1.66 -2.60 12.31
C GLY A 291 -2.23 -1.49 13.21
N ARG A 292 -1.91 -1.57 14.51
CA ARG A 292 -2.26 -0.52 15.48
C ARG A 292 -1.67 0.83 15.11
N SER A 293 -0.37 0.90 14.80
CA SER A 293 0.30 2.15 14.39
C SER A 293 -0.36 2.79 13.17
N LEU A 294 -0.74 1.99 12.17
CA LEU A 294 -1.50 2.46 11.01
C LEU A 294 -2.85 3.05 11.41
N THR A 295 -3.66 2.31 12.19
CA THR A 295 -4.95 2.83 12.66
C THR A 295 -4.83 4.11 13.49
N GLU A 296 -3.85 4.20 14.39
CA GLU A 296 -3.61 5.36 15.23
C GLU A 296 -3.20 6.59 14.40
N THR A 297 -2.41 6.39 13.35
CA THR A 297 -2.02 7.46 12.42
C THR A 297 -3.24 8.11 11.77
N PHE A 298 -4.15 7.32 11.20
CA PHE A 298 -5.37 7.85 10.57
C PHE A 298 -6.38 8.40 11.58
N ALA A 299 -6.45 7.82 12.79
CA ALA A 299 -7.26 8.36 13.88
C ALA A 299 -6.75 9.74 14.35
N SER A 300 -5.42 9.94 14.38
CA SER A 300 -4.80 11.22 14.68
C SER A 300 -5.14 12.28 13.63
N PHE A 301 -5.00 11.95 12.34
CA PHE A 301 -5.40 12.86 11.24
C PHE A 301 -6.86 13.30 11.38
N LYS A 302 -7.77 12.36 11.61
CA LYS A 302 -9.19 12.65 11.82
C LYS A 302 -9.40 13.62 12.99
N THR A 303 -8.81 13.31 14.14
CA THR A 303 -8.96 14.10 15.36
C THR A 303 -8.47 15.53 15.17
N ASN A 304 -7.35 15.71 14.47
CA ASN A 304 -6.78 17.04 14.22
C ASN A 304 -7.60 17.84 13.19
N LEU A 305 -8.12 17.18 12.14
CA LEU A 305 -9.05 17.81 11.19
C LEU A 305 -10.34 18.28 11.86
N GLU A 306 -10.92 17.46 12.75
CA GLU A 306 -12.15 17.82 13.49
C GLU A 306 -11.91 19.00 14.44
N LYS A 307 -10.75 19.05 15.12
CA LYS A 307 -10.39 20.18 15.98
C LYS A 307 -10.20 21.50 15.23
N ASN A 308 -9.66 21.45 14.01
CA ASN A 308 -9.34 22.67 13.24
C ASN A 308 -10.53 23.16 12.39
N ASN A 309 -11.57 22.33 12.23
CA ASN A 309 -12.83 22.71 11.58
C ASN A 309 -13.94 23.09 12.58
N ALA A 310 -13.68 22.98 13.89
CA ALA A 310 -14.58 23.35 14.99
C ALA A 310 -14.34 24.80 15.44
#